data_AF-A0A127SP40-F1
#
_entry.id   AF-A0A127SP40-F1
#
_cell.length_a   1.000
_cell.length_b   1.000
_cell.length_c   1.000
_cell.angle_alpha   90.00
_cell.angle_beta   90.00
_cell.angle_gamma   90.00
#
_symmetry.space_group_name_H-M   'P 1'
#
loop_
_entity.id
_entity.type
_entity.pdbx_description
1 polymer ?
#
loop_
_entity_poly.entity_id
_entity_poly.type
_entity_poly.pdbx_seq_one_letter_code
_entity_poly.pdbx_strand_id
1 'polypeptide(L)' 'MNAEKANIQNSMDAAEIPEYVFELLARSLLPVIQKYYESEDSKKVFAEWKAKKENTDCAST' A
#
# COMPACT_ATOMS: atom_id res chain seq x y z
N MET A 1 11.27 -36.31 12.58
CA MET A 1 10.85 -35.64 11.34
C MET A 1 10.81 -34.15 11.62
N ASN A 2 11.85 -33.50 11.15
CA ASN A 2 12.28 -32.13 11.37
C ASN A 2 11.43 -31.16 10.55
N ALA A 3 10.55 -30.40 11.19
CA ALA A 3 9.90 -29.26 10.58
C ALA A 3 10.90 -28.09 10.57
N GLU A 4 11.72 -28.07 9.52
CA GLU A 4 12.44 -26.88 9.06
C GLU A 4 11.41 -25.78 8.82
N LYS A 5 11.14 -24.98 9.87
CA LYS A 5 10.50 -23.68 9.67
C LYS A 5 11.53 -22.86 8.90
N ALA A 6 11.28 -22.69 7.61
CA ALA A 6 12.00 -21.76 6.76
C ALA A 6 12.03 -20.39 7.47
N ASN A 7 13.15 -20.13 8.15
CA ASN A 7 13.56 -18.81 8.56
C ASN A 7 13.75 -18.05 7.26
N ILE A 8 12.74 -17.30 6.84
CA ILE A 8 12.90 -16.31 5.78
C ILE A 8 13.83 -15.27 6.39
N GLN A 9 15.12 -15.54 6.26
CA GLN A 9 16.17 -14.60 6.50
C GLN A 9 15.96 -13.51 5.45
N ASN A 10 15.23 -12.46 5.82
CA ASN A 10 15.24 -11.20 5.09
C ASN A 10 16.62 -10.57 5.26
N SER A 11 17.67 -11.25 4.80
CA SER A 11 19.00 -10.67 4.63
C SER A 11 18.98 -9.88 3.33
N MET A 12 18.13 -8.87 3.29
CA MET A 12 18.52 -7.67 2.61
C MET A 12 19.49 -7.04 3.60
N ASP A 13 20.79 -7.18 3.34
CA ASP A 13 21.81 -6.27 3.83
C ASP A 13 21.42 -4.89 3.27
N ALA A 14 20.38 -4.32 3.88
CA ALA A 14 19.77 -3.10 3.48
C ALA A 14 20.64 -2.05 4.13
N ALA A 15 21.50 -1.44 3.34
CA ALA A 15 21.97 -0.10 3.64
C ALA A 15 20.76 0.69 4.14
N GLU A 16 20.75 1.01 5.43
CA GLU A 16 19.61 1.61 6.11
C GLU A 16 19.24 2.86 5.31
N ILE A 17 18.12 2.80 4.58
CA ILE A 17 17.69 3.91 3.75
C ILE A 17 17.44 5.06 4.72
N PRO A 18 18.17 6.17 4.60
CA PRO A 18 18.03 7.26 5.56
C PRO A 18 16.60 7.80 5.57
N GLU A 19 16.10 8.19 6.74
CA GLU A 19 14.72 8.67 6.90
C GLU A 19 14.38 9.83 5.96
N TYR A 20 15.33 10.75 5.76
CA TYR A 20 15.18 11.88 4.85
C TYR A 20 14.87 11.46 3.41
N VAL A 21 15.29 10.26 2.97
CA VAL A 21 14.99 9.75 1.63
C VAL A 21 13.50 9.41 1.52
N PHE A 22 12.91 8.80 2.56
CA PHE A 22 11.46 8.56 2.60
C PHE A 22 10.69 9.88 2.61
N GLU A 23 11.14 10.88 3.38
CA GLU A 23 10.52 12.21 3.40
C GLU A 23 10.58 12.90 2.04
N LEU A 24 11.73 12.84 1.36
CA LEU A 24 11.91 13.40 0.02
C LEU A 24 10.98 12.73 -0.99
N LEU A 25 10.86 11.40 -0.92
CA LEU A 25 9.94 10.64 -1.77
C LEU A 25 8.49 11.05 -1.51
N ALA A 26 8.07 11.07 -0.24
CA ALA A 26 6.72 11.47 0.15
C ALA A 26 6.39 12.89 -0.31
N ARG A 27 7.29 13.85 -0.07
CA ARG A 27 7.12 15.25 -0.48
C ARG A 27 7.03 15.41 -2.00
N SER A 28 7.83 14.65 -2.75
CA SER A 28 7.84 14.68 -4.21
C SER A 28 6.56 14.08 -4.81
N LEU A 29 6.02 13.02 -4.19
CA LEU A 29 4.85 12.29 -4.69
C LEU A 29 3.52 12.93 -4.24
N LEU A 30 3.48 13.59 -3.08
CA LEU A 30 2.26 14.19 -2.53
C LEU A 30 1.44 15.02 -3.54
N PRO A 31 1.99 15.98 -4.30
CA PRO A 31 1.20 16.77 -5.25
C PRO A 31 0.61 15.93 -6.40
N VAL A 32 1.33 14.89 -6.83
CA VAL A 32 0.84 13.97 -7.88
C VAL A 32 -0.33 13.14 -7.35
N ILE A 33 -0.19 12.64 -6.12
CA ILE A 33 -1.22 11.89 -5.42
C ILE A 33 -2.46 12.77 -5.24
N GLN A 34 -2.32 14.00 -4.74
CA GLN A 34 -3.44 14.93 -4.55
C GLN A 34 -4.22 15.16 -5.85
N LYS A 35 -3.51 15.47 -6.94
CA LYS A 35 -4.13 15.65 -8.26
C LYS A 35 -4.88 14.41 -8.74
N TYR A 36 -4.36 13.22 -8.47
CA TYR A 36 -5.03 11.96 -8.81
C TYR A 36 -6.35 11.84 -8.04
N TYR A 37 -6.34 11.98 -6.72
CA TYR A 37 -7.54 11.85 -5.87
C TYR A 37 -8.60 12.94 -6.10
N GLU A 38 -8.19 14.13 -6.54
CA GLU A 38 -9.12 15.22 -6.86
C GLU A 38 -9.92 14.98 -8.14
N SER A 39 -9.46 14.09 -9.03
CA SER A 39 -10.16 13.75 -10.27
C SER A 39 -11.47 12.98 -10.01
N GLU A 40 -12.50 13.32 -10.77
CA GLU A 40 -13.83 12.69 -10.67
C GLU A 40 -13.76 11.19 -10.99
N ASP A 41 -12.93 10.79 -11.95
CA ASP A 41 -12.71 9.38 -12.29
C ASP A 41 -12.13 8.61 -11.10
N SER A 42 -11.15 9.18 -10.39
CA SER A 42 -10.55 8.52 -9.22
C SER A 42 -11.52 8.40 -8.07
N LYS A 43 -12.37 9.41 -7.83
CA LYS A 43 -13.43 9.33 -6.80
C LYS A 43 -14.46 8.26 -7.13
N LYS A 44 -14.84 8.12 -8.40
CA LYS A 44 -15.77 7.08 -8.86
C LYS A 44 -15.19 5.68 -8.66
N VAL A 45 -13.97 5.43 -9.14
CA VAL A 45 -13.28 4.14 -8.97
C VAL A 45 -13.11 3.81 -7.48
N PHE A 46 -12.82 4.80 -6.65
CA PHE A 46 -12.72 4.62 -5.20
C PHE A 46 -14.05 4.26 -4.55
N ALA A 47 -15.15 4.93 -4.95
CA ALA A 47 -16.49 4.61 -4.46
C ALA A 47 -16.93 3.19 -4.87
N GLU A 48 -16.66 2.78 -6.11
CA GLU A 48 -16.92 1.42 -6.59
C GLU A 48 -16.12 0.37 -5.81
N TRP A 49 -14.84 0.64 -5.56
CA TRP A 49 -14.00 -0.23 -4.73
C TRP A 49 -14.52 -0.36 -3.30
N LYS A 50 -14.94 0.76 -2.67
CA LYS A 50 -15.54 0.77 -1.33
C LYS A 50 -16.80 -0.08 -1.26
N ALA A 51 -17.72 0.10 -2.22
CA ALA A 51 -18.97 -0.67 -2.29
C ALA A 51 -18.71 -2.17 -2.52
N LYS A 52 -17.70 -2.52 -3.33
CA LYS A 52 -17.30 -3.92 -3.52
C LYS A 52 -16.75 -4.53 -2.23
N LYS A 53 -15.94 -3.79 -1.47
CA LYS A 53 -15.35 -4.27 -0.22
C LYS A 53 -16.42 -4.54 0.84
N GLU A 54 -17.40 -3.65 0.97
CA GLU A 54 -18.54 -3.86 1.87
C GLU A 54 -19.36 -5.09 1.48
N ASN A 55 -19.57 -5.34 0.19
CA ASN A 55 -20.24 -6.56 -0.25
C ASN A 55 -19.42 -7.84 -0.02
N THR A 56 -18.08 -7.80 -0.12
CA THR A 56 -17.24 -8.98 0.17
C THR A 56 -17.13 -9.26 1.67
N ASP A 57 -17.09 -8.21 2.49
CA ASP A 57 -17.05 -8.33 3.95
C ASP A 57 -18.41 -8.84 4.50
N CYS A 58 -19.53 -8.43 3.88
CA CYS A 58 -20.88 -8.91 4.25
C CYS A 58 -21.24 -10.30 3.70
N ALA A 59 -20.55 -10.80 2.67
CA ALA A 59 -20.82 -12.12 2.08
C ALA A 59 -20.08 -13.28 2.79
N SER A 60 -19.31 -12.99 3.84
CA SER A 60 -18.50 -13.96 4.58
C SER A 60 -19.05 -14.31 5.98
N THR A 61 -20.34 -14.06 6.25
CA THR A 61 -21.03 -14.46 7.48
C THR A 61 -22.07 -15.54 7.24
#